data_AF-A0A853IKH0-F1
#
_entry.id   AF-A0A853IKH0-F1
#
_cell.length_a   1.000
_cell.length_b   1.000
_cell.length_c   1.000
_cell.angle_alpha   90.00
_cell.angle_beta   90.00
_cell.angle_gamma   90.00
#
_symmetry.space_group_name_H-M   'P 1'
#
loop_
_entity.id
_entity.type
_entity.pdbx_description
1 polymer ?
#
loop_
_entity_poly.entity_id
_entity_poly.type
_entity_poly.pdbx_seq_one_letter_code
_entity_poly.pdbx_strand_id
1 'polypeptide(L)'
;MTLEQRLIALAQAMGADVKALLQAQGSLSALSTTAKNNLVAAINELKTALDNAGTGGVAIDDAAGDGATTVTWSADKIHDTIEAAKTLVKDELTDGAAAALDTLAELAAALNDDPNFAATIAGEIANRVRFDAAQVLTEPQQAQARSNIGAQSAAAIGNPDHDLVADYTDAKA
;
A
#
# COMPACT_ATOMS: atom_id res chain seq x y z
N MET A 1 -50.09 25.26 -79.00
CA MET A 1 -50.74 24.84 -77.76
C MET A 1 -51.92 25.77 -77.50
N THR A 2 -53.13 25.25 -77.39
CA THR A 2 -54.33 26.05 -77.14
C THR A 2 -54.38 26.53 -75.69
N LEU A 3 -55.18 27.56 -75.40
CA LEU A 3 -55.42 28.00 -74.02
C LEU A 3 -55.96 26.85 -73.14
N GLU A 4 -56.84 26.03 -73.71
CA GLU A 4 -57.37 24.81 -73.10
C GLU A 4 -56.25 23.83 -72.71
N GLN A 5 -55.34 23.51 -73.63
CA GLN A 5 -54.20 22.64 -73.34
C GLN A 5 -53.30 23.21 -72.22
N ARG A 6 -53.10 24.53 -72.18
CA ARG A 6 -52.30 25.19 -71.11
C ARG A 6 -52.98 25.11 -69.75
N LEU A 7 -54.30 25.28 -69.71
CA LEU A 7 -55.08 25.20 -68.47
C LEU A 7 -55.10 23.77 -67.91
N ILE A 8 -55.26 22.77 -68.78
CA ILE A 8 -55.18 21.36 -68.39
C ILE A 8 -53.80 21.02 -67.83
N ALA A 9 -52.72 21.45 -68.49
CA ALA A 9 -51.35 21.19 -68.03
C ALA A 9 -51.07 21.84 -66.66
N LEU A 10 -51.53 23.07 -66.42
CA LEU A 10 -51.41 23.73 -65.11
C LEU A 10 -52.14 22.96 -64.02
N ALA A 11 -53.39 22.57 -64.26
CA ALA A 11 -54.19 21.81 -63.30
C ALA A 11 -53.55 20.45 -62.97
N GLN A 12 -52.97 19.78 -63.97
CA GLN A 12 -52.22 18.53 -63.77
C GLN A 12 -50.94 18.72 -62.96
N ALA A 13 -50.17 19.79 -63.23
CA ALA A 13 -48.97 20.10 -62.46
C ALA A 13 -49.29 20.41 -61.00
N MET A 14 -50.31 21.26 -60.75
CA MET A 14 -50.78 21.53 -59.40
C MET A 14 -51.27 20.26 -58.69
N GLY A 15 -51.99 19.39 -59.39
CA GLY A 15 -52.42 18.11 -58.86
C GLY A 15 -51.25 17.19 -58.49
N ALA A 16 -50.18 17.18 -59.29
CA ALA A 16 -48.97 16.43 -59.02
C ALA A 16 -48.22 16.97 -57.80
N ASP A 17 -48.07 18.30 -57.69
CA ASP A 17 -47.39 18.95 -56.55
C ASP A 17 -48.14 18.71 -55.23
N VAL A 18 -49.47 18.86 -55.22
CA VAL A 18 -50.30 18.57 -54.05
C VAL A 18 -50.18 17.10 -53.64
N LYS A 19 -50.17 16.18 -54.61
CA LYS A 19 -49.98 14.75 -54.36
C LYS A 19 -48.60 14.44 -53.79
N ALA A 20 -47.55 15.16 -54.20
CA ALA A 20 -46.21 15.00 -53.64
C ALA A 20 -46.13 15.51 -52.19
N LEU A 21 -46.71 16.67 -51.91
CA LEU A 21 -46.78 17.24 -50.56
C LEU A 21 -47.53 16.33 -49.59
N LEU A 22 -48.67 15.77 -50.01
CA LEU A 22 -49.46 14.85 -49.18
C LEU A 22 -48.75 13.51 -48.91
N GLN A 23 -47.89 13.04 -49.82
CA GLN A 23 -47.06 11.85 -49.59
C GLN A 23 -45.86 12.13 -48.68
N ALA A 24 -45.26 13.33 -48.78
CA ALA A 24 -44.15 13.73 -47.92
C ALA A 24 -44.63 14.01 -46.49
N GLN A 25 -45.81 14.61 -46.33
CA GLN A 25 -46.40 14.90 -45.05
C GLN A 25 -46.76 13.60 -44.32
N GLY A 26 -46.12 13.35 -43.18
CA GLY A 26 -46.37 12.14 -42.40
C GLY A 26 -45.70 10.89 -42.97
N SER A 27 -44.72 11.01 -43.88
CA SER A 27 -43.90 9.88 -44.30
C SER A 27 -43.13 9.30 -43.11
N LEU A 28 -43.31 8.00 -42.86
CA LEU A 28 -42.67 7.25 -41.77
C LEU A 28 -41.52 6.37 -42.26
N SER A 29 -41.17 6.47 -43.55
CA SER A 29 -40.20 5.57 -44.20
C SER A 29 -38.80 5.68 -43.60
N ALA A 30 -38.42 6.88 -43.16
CA ALA A 30 -37.13 7.20 -42.56
C ALA A 30 -36.98 6.77 -41.08
N LEU A 31 -38.06 6.34 -40.41
CA LEU A 31 -37.93 5.82 -39.04
C LEU A 31 -37.03 4.57 -39.03
N SER A 32 -36.15 4.48 -38.04
CA SER A 32 -35.31 3.30 -37.79
C SER A 32 -35.99 2.26 -36.90
N THR A 33 -37.17 2.58 -36.36
CA THR A 33 -38.00 1.65 -35.58
C THR A 33 -38.57 0.56 -36.48
N THR A 34 -38.90 -0.58 -35.88
CA THR A 34 -39.55 -1.70 -36.58
C THR A 34 -41.01 -1.34 -36.89
N ALA A 35 -41.71 -0.70 -35.95
CA ALA A 35 -43.06 -0.22 -36.12
C ALA A 35 -43.08 1.09 -36.93
N LYS A 36 -43.65 1.04 -38.14
CA LYS A 36 -43.80 2.19 -39.07
C LYS A 36 -45.25 2.48 -39.46
N ASN A 37 -46.23 1.86 -38.78
CA ASN A 37 -47.65 2.01 -39.11
C ASN A 37 -48.20 3.38 -38.69
N ASN A 38 -47.70 3.93 -37.58
CA ASN A 38 -47.97 5.27 -37.09
C ASN A 38 -46.90 5.69 -36.07
N LEU A 39 -46.83 7.00 -35.75
CA LEU A 39 -45.86 7.54 -34.79
C LEU A 39 -46.05 7.02 -33.37
N VAL A 40 -47.29 6.75 -32.94
CA VAL A 40 -47.58 6.23 -31.58
C VAL A 40 -46.95 4.86 -31.39
N ALA A 41 -47.03 3.98 -32.39
CA ALA A 41 -46.42 2.66 -32.36
C ALA A 41 -44.89 2.75 -32.30
N ALA A 42 -44.28 3.62 -33.12
CA ALA A 42 -42.84 3.85 -33.09
C ALA A 42 -42.35 4.40 -31.73
N ILE A 43 -43.10 5.33 -31.14
CA ILE A 43 -42.80 5.89 -29.81
C ILE A 43 -42.92 4.84 -28.71
N ASN A 44 -43.95 4.00 -28.75
CA ASN A 44 -44.14 2.92 -27.78
C ASN A 44 -43.05 1.85 -27.87
N GLU A 45 -42.55 1.56 -29.08
CA GLU A 45 -41.38 0.69 -29.28
C GLU A 45 -40.13 1.28 -28.61
N LEU A 46 -39.84 2.57 -28.84
CA LEU A 46 -38.70 3.25 -28.21
C LEU A 46 -38.82 3.30 -26.68
N LYS A 47 -40.02 3.58 -26.15
CA LYS A 47 -40.25 3.57 -24.71
C LYS A 47 -39.96 2.19 -24.11
N THR A 48 -40.44 1.13 -24.75
CA THR A 48 -40.17 -0.25 -24.30
C THR A 48 -38.67 -0.55 -24.33
N ALA A 49 -37.96 -0.14 -25.38
CA ALA A 49 -36.51 -0.31 -25.46
C ALA A 49 -35.76 0.47 -24.35
N LEU A 50 -36.21 1.69 -24.02
CA LEU A 50 -35.62 2.50 -22.96
C LEU A 50 -35.92 1.93 -21.56
N ASP A 51 -37.15 1.48 -21.32
CA ASP A 51 -37.52 0.82 -20.07
C ASP A 51 -36.66 -0.45 -19.89
N ASN A 52 -36.50 -1.25 -20.96
CA ASN A 52 -35.62 -2.41 -20.97
C ASN A 52 -34.13 -2.06 -20.83
N ALA A 53 -33.67 -0.89 -21.28
CA ALA A 53 -32.30 -0.44 -21.05
C ALA A 53 -32.09 -0.02 -19.58
N GLY A 54 -33.11 0.52 -18.93
CA GLY A 54 -33.11 0.85 -17.50
C GLY A 54 -33.28 -0.36 -16.58
N THR A 55 -33.91 -1.44 -17.05
CA THR A 55 -34.17 -2.66 -16.26
C THR A 55 -33.36 -3.89 -16.70
N GLY A 56 -32.67 -3.84 -17.84
CA GLY A 56 -31.96 -4.98 -18.44
C GLY A 56 -30.50 -5.09 -18.03
N GLY A 57 -29.93 -4.06 -17.39
CA GLY A 57 -28.67 -4.14 -16.65
C GLY A 57 -28.96 -4.35 -15.16
N VAL A 58 -28.10 -5.11 -14.47
CA VAL A 58 -28.10 -5.14 -13.00
C VAL A 58 -27.93 -3.71 -12.51
N ALA A 59 -28.89 -3.18 -11.75
CA ALA A 59 -28.79 -1.82 -11.25
C ALA A 59 -27.64 -1.70 -10.25
N ILE A 60 -26.90 -0.58 -10.30
CA ILE A 60 -25.82 -0.28 -9.36
C ILE A 60 -26.43 0.37 -8.12
N ASP A 61 -26.23 -0.24 -6.95
CA ASP A 61 -26.74 0.25 -5.67
C ASP A 61 -25.74 -0.06 -4.55
N ASP A 62 -24.97 0.94 -4.13
CA ASP A 62 -23.95 0.80 -3.06
C ASP A 62 -24.54 0.67 -1.65
N ALA A 63 -25.86 0.87 -1.51
CA ALA A 63 -26.60 0.61 -0.27
C ALA A 63 -27.16 -0.82 -0.21
N ALA A 64 -27.02 -1.61 -1.28
CA ALA A 64 -27.47 -2.99 -1.31
C ALA A 64 -26.79 -3.82 -0.20
N GLY A 65 -27.59 -4.52 0.60
CA GLY A 65 -27.10 -5.42 1.63
C GLY A 65 -26.96 -6.87 1.16
N ASP A 66 -26.50 -7.73 2.07
CA ASP A 66 -26.35 -9.16 1.82
C ASP A 66 -27.65 -9.81 1.35
N GLY A 67 -27.54 -10.68 0.35
CA GLY A 67 -28.68 -11.38 -0.24
C GLY A 67 -29.44 -10.60 -1.33
N ALA A 68 -28.99 -9.39 -1.67
CA ALA A 68 -29.48 -8.70 -2.86
C ALA A 68 -29.11 -9.46 -4.14
N THR A 69 -30.10 -9.81 -4.98
CA THR A 69 -29.92 -10.64 -6.18
C THR A 69 -30.18 -9.91 -7.49
N THR A 70 -30.68 -8.67 -7.43
CA THR A 70 -31.10 -7.87 -8.59
C THR A 70 -30.25 -6.63 -8.81
N VAL A 71 -29.28 -6.39 -7.92
CA VAL A 71 -28.40 -5.22 -7.93
C VAL A 71 -26.95 -5.64 -7.68
N THR A 72 -26.00 -4.79 -8.04
CA THR A 72 -24.57 -4.93 -7.77
C THR A 72 -24.03 -3.67 -7.15
N TRP A 73 -22.93 -3.77 -6.40
CA TRP A 73 -22.16 -2.60 -5.99
C TRP A 73 -21.39 -2.00 -7.17
N SER A 74 -21.06 -0.71 -7.05
CA SER A 74 -20.14 0.00 -7.92
C SER A 74 -18.72 -0.55 -7.79
N ALA A 75 -17.89 -0.29 -8.80
CA ALA A 75 -16.49 -0.71 -8.77
C ALA A 75 -15.72 -0.12 -7.59
N ASP A 76 -16.01 1.14 -7.23
CA ASP A 76 -15.38 1.82 -6.10
C ASP A 76 -15.78 1.16 -4.77
N LYS A 77 -17.06 0.86 -4.56
CA LYS A 77 -17.54 0.16 -3.36
C LYS A 77 -16.94 -1.24 -3.23
N ILE A 78 -16.83 -1.97 -4.34
CA ILE A 78 -16.17 -3.28 -4.36
C ILE A 78 -14.68 -3.14 -3.99
N HIS A 79 -13.97 -2.17 -4.55
CA HIS A 79 -12.58 -1.91 -4.23
C HIS A 79 -12.39 -1.58 -2.74
N ASP A 80 -13.16 -0.62 -2.22
CA ASP A 80 -13.07 -0.17 -0.84
C ASP A 80 -13.35 -1.30 0.17
N THR A 81 -14.36 -2.12 -0.11
CA THR A 81 -14.70 -3.27 0.77
C THR A 81 -13.63 -4.36 0.75
N ILE A 82 -12.99 -4.60 -0.41
CA ILE A 82 -11.85 -5.53 -0.51
C ILE A 82 -10.63 -5.00 0.25
N GLU A 83 -10.33 -3.70 0.13
CA GLU A 83 -9.19 -3.08 0.84
C GLU A 83 -9.40 -3.09 2.36
N ALA A 84 -10.63 -2.83 2.81
CA ALA A 84 -11.01 -2.97 4.21
C ALA A 84 -10.88 -4.41 4.70
N ALA A 85 -11.42 -5.38 3.96
CA ALA A 85 -11.31 -6.81 4.30
C ALA A 85 -9.85 -7.29 4.36
N LYS A 86 -9.00 -6.84 3.44
CA LYS A 86 -7.55 -7.15 3.45
C LYS A 86 -6.88 -6.67 4.74
N THR A 87 -7.22 -5.47 5.20
CA THR A 87 -6.68 -4.90 6.43
C THR A 87 -7.15 -5.68 7.65
N LEU A 88 -8.46 -5.98 7.72
CA LEU A 88 -9.03 -6.78 8.81
C LEU A 88 -8.41 -8.17 8.89
N VAL A 89 -8.29 -8.89 7.76
CA VAL A 89 -7.67 -10.21 7.73
C VAL A 89 -6.19 -10.15 8.15
N LYS A 90 -5.45 -9.12 7.73
CA LYS A 90 -4.06 -8.91 8.21
C LYS A 90 -4.02 -8.79 9.73
N ASP A 91 -4.93 -8.00 10.30
CA ASP A 91 -4.96 -7.75 11.74
C ASP A 91 -5.41 -8.99 12.51
N GLU A 92 -6.42 -9.72 12.02
CA GLU A 92 -6.89 -10.99 12.61
C GLU A 92 -5.82 -12.09 12.58
N LEU A 93 -5.09 -12.23 11.46
CA LEU A 93 -4.04 -13.23 11.32
C LEU A 93 -2.81 -12.93 12.18
N THR A 94 -2.56 -11.64 12.44
CA THR A 94 -1.40 -11.22 13.23
C THR A 94 -1.75 -10.96 14.69
N ASP A 95 -3.02 -10.82 15.06
CA ASP A 95 -3.44 -10.38 16.40
C ASP A 95 -2.67 -9.12 16.86
N GLY A 96 -2.40 -8.21 15.92
CA GLY A 96 -1.57 -7.01 16.16
C GLY A 96 -0.06 -7.27 16.27
N ALA A 97 0.42 -8.51 16.11
CA ALA A 97 1.83 -8.87 16.24
C ALA A 97 2.75 -8.22 15.18
N ALA A 98 2.22 -7.72 14.06
CA ALA A 98 3.04 -7.13 13.01
C ALA A 98 3.91 -5.95 13.53
N ALA A 99 3.32 -5.04 14.31
CA ALA A 99 4.06 -3.93 14.91
C ALA A 99 5.06 -4.40 15.98
N ALA A 100 4.69 -5.43 16.75
CA ALA A 100 5.59 -6.02 17.75
C ALA A 100 6.77 -6.74 17.11
N LEU A 101 6.56 -7.44 15.98
CA LEU A 101 7.60 -8.11 15.22
C LEU A 101 8.57 -7.10 14.59
N ASP A 102 8.04 -5.98 14.06
CA ASP A 102 8.86 -4.86 13.56
C ASP A 102 9.74 -4.29 14.68
N THR A 103 9.15 -4.03 15.86
CA THR A 103 9.89 -3.60 17.05
C THR A 103 10.99 -4.61 17.47
N LEU A 104 10.69 -5.91 17.39
CA LEU A 104 11.66 -6.97 17.69
C LEU A 104 12.81 -6.98 16.68
N ALA A 105 12.53 -6.75 15.39
CA ALA A 105 13.53 -6.66 14.34
C ALA A 105 14.42 -5.42 14.51
N GLU A 106 13.83 -4.27 14.84
CA GLU A 106 14.58 -3.05 15.17
C GLU A 106 15.50 -3.26 16.38
N LEU A 107 15.02 -3.94 17.42
CA LEU A 107 15.82 -4.27 18.60
C LEU A 107 16.96 -5.24 18.26
N ALA A 108 16.70 -6.28 17.47
CA ALA A 108 17.74 -7.21 17.02
C ALA A 108 18.85 -6.48 16.25
N ALA A 109 18.47 -5.61 15.31
CA ALA A 109 19.40 -4.78 14.56
C ALA A 109 20.19 -3.80 15.46
N ALA A 110 19.53 -3.18 16.45
CA ALA A 110 20.19 -2.30 17.42
C ALA A 110 21.22 -3.05 18.30
N LEU A 111 21.03 -4.36 18.47
CA LEU A 111 21.97 -5.28 19.14
C LEU A 111 22.94 -5.95 18.16
N ASN A 112 23.07 -5.41 16.94
CA ASN A 112 23.95 -5.90 15.88
C ASN A 112 23.68 -7.36 15.49
N ASP A 113 22.43 -7.81 15.61
CA ASP A 113 22.00 -9.18 15.30
C ASP A 113 22.88 -10.27 15.97
N ASP A 114 23.44 -10.01 17.16
CA ASP A 114 24.34 -10.93 17.85
C ASP A 114 23.55 -12.01 18.62
N PRO A 115 23.52 -13.28 18.16
CA PRO A 115 22.80 -14.37 18.84
C PRO A 115 23.39 -14.69 20.22
N ASN A 116 24.62 -14.27 20.49
CA ASN A 116 25.33 -14.48 21.75
C ASN A 116 25.57 -13.16 22.48
N PHE A 117 24.76 -12.12 22.24
CA PHE A 117 24.96 -10.78 22.80
C PHE A 117 25.36 -10.78 24.28
N ALA A 118 24.67 -11.55 25.13
CA ALA A 118 25.00 -11.66 26.55
C ALA A 118 26.41 -12.22 26.81
N ALA A 119 26.84 -13.23 26.05
CA ALA A 119 28.18 -13.81 26.17
C ALA A 119 29.25 -12.88 25.59
N THR A 120 28.98 -12.19 24.48
CA THR A 120 29.86 -11.17 23.90
C THR A 120 30.12 -10.07 24.92
N ILE A 121 29.06 -9.47 25.48
CA ILE A 121 29.18 -8.44 26.51
C ILE A 121 29.89 -8.98 27.76
N ALA A 122 29.58 -10.20 28.20
CA ALA A 122 30.27 -10.80 29.34
C ALA A 122 31.78 -10.99 29.09
N GLY A 123 32.17 -11.39 27.87
CA GLY A 123 33.57 -11.50 27.45
C GLY A 123 34.28 -10.15 27.45
N GLU A 124 33.65 -9.11 26.88
CA GLU A 124 34.19 -7.75 26.87
C GLU A 124 34.34 -7.17 28.29
N ILE A 125 33.40 -7.48 29.19
CA ILE A 125 33.50 -7.09 30.60
C ILE A 125 34.62 -7.88 31.30
N ALA A 126 34.77 -9.18 31.02
CA ALA A 126 35.82 -10.01 31.62
C ALA A 126 37.25 -9.56 31.24
N ASN A 127 37.39 -8.86 30.11
CA ASN A 127 38.65 -8.23 29.69
C ASN A 127 39.03 -7.00 30.54
N ARG A 128 38.12 -6.46 31.36
CA ARG A 128 38.40 -5.34 32.26
C ARG A 128 39.07 -5.83 33.55
N VAL A 129 39.97 -4.99 34.07
CA VAL A 129 40.58 -5.22 35.39
C VAL A 129 39.60 -4.81 36.48
N ARG A 130 39.31 -5.73 37.39
CA ARG A 130 38.46 -5.51 38.57
C ARG A 130 39.22 -4.77 39.67
N PHE A 131 38.53 -3.85 40.33
CA PHE A 131 39.02 -3.17 41.54
C PHE A 131 38.34 -3.70 42.82
N ASP A 132 37.21 -4.39 42.66
CA ASP A 132 36.36 -4.88 43.74
C ASP A 132 36.76 -6.28 44.24
N ALA A 133 37.54 -7.02 43.44
CA ALA A 133 37.97 -8.38 43.77
C ALA A 133 39.35 -8.69 43.14
N ALA A 134 40.06 -9.65 43.75
CA ALA A 134 41.27 -10.22 43.17
C ALA A 134 40.95 -10.93 41.84
N GLN A 135 41.81 -10.75 40.84
CA GLN A 135 41.65 -11.31 39.49
C GLN A 135 42.92 -12.02 39.06
N VAL A 136 42.76 -13.18 38.40
CA VAL A 136 43.88 -13.91 37.79
C VAL A 136 43.98 -13.47 36.33
N LEU A 137 45.07 -12.79 36.00
CA LEU A 137 45.39 -12.34 34.65
C LEU A 137 46.72 -12.94 34.22
N THR A 138 46.83 -13.27 32.93
CA THR A 138 48.11 -13.69 32.33
C THR A 138 49.12 -12.55 32.33
N GLU A 139 50.42 -12.84 32.28
CA GLU A 139 51.45 -11.79 32.25
C GLU A 139 51.25 -10.76 31.12
N PRO A 140 50.90 -11.16 29.87
CA PRO A 140 50.59 -10.20 28.81
C PRO A 140 49.39 -9.31 29.14
N GLN A 141 48.32 -9.86 29.73
CA GLN A 141 47.13 -9.08 30.12
C GLN A 141 47.49 -8.07 31.21
N GLN A 142 48.28 -8.46 32.21
CA GLN A 142 48.74 -7.54 33.24
C GLN A 142 49.63 -6.42 32.67
N ALA A 143 50.51 -6.75 31.73
CA ALA A 143 51.36 -5.76 31.06
C ALA A 143 50.54 -4.75 30.26
N GLN A 144 49.57 -5.21 29.47
CA GLN A 144 48.67 -4.34 28.72
C GLN A 144 47.83 -3.45 29.66
N ALA A 145 47.28 -4.02 30.73
CA ALA A 145 46.50 -3.28 31.71
C ALA A 145 47.30 -2.15 32.37
N ARG A 146 48.53 -2.45 32.81
CA ARG A 146 49.45 -1.43 33.37
C ARG A 146 49.80 -0.36 32.35
N SER A 147 50.09 -0.75 31.11
CA SER A 147 50.38 0.17 30.01
C SER A 147 49.22 1.16 29.78
N ASN A 148 47.97 0.66 29.75
CA ASN A 148 46.77 1.49 29.53
C ASN A 148 46.60 2.60 30.58
N ILE A 149 47.08 2.41 31.81
CA ILE A 149 46.97 3.38 32.91
C ILE A 149 48.30 4.06 33.25
N GLY A 150 49.39 3.78 32.53
CA GLY A 150 50.72 4.33 32.80
C GLY A 150 51.37 3.82 34.09
N ALA A 151 51.00 2.63 34.56
CA ALA A 151 51.57 2.02 35.78
C ALA A 151 52.84 1.20 35.46
N GLN A 152 53.78 1.16 36.40
CA GLN A 152 54.96 0.30 36.34
C GLN A 152 54.69 -1.06 37.03
N SER A 153 55.38 -2.12 36.62
CA SER A 153 55.29 -3.41 37.31
C SER A 153 56.04 -3.36 38.64
N ALA A 154 55.65 -4.21 39.61
CA ALA A 154 56.39 -4.38 40.86
C ALA A 154 57.87 -4.74 40.63
N ALA A 155 58.13 -5.58 39.62
CA ALA A 155 59.49 -5.93 39.23
C ALA A 155 60.31 -4.74 38.69
N ALA A 156 59.66 -3.80 37.98
CA ALA A 156 60.33 -2.62 37.43
C ALA A 156 60.66 -1.55 38.49
N ILE A 157 59.83 -1.42 39.53
CA ILE A 157 60.09 -0.48 40.64
C ILE A 157 61.06 -1.04 41.68
N GLY A 158 61.30 -2.36 41.71
CA GLY A 158 62.18 -3.00 42.69
C GLY A 158 61.52 -3.10 44.08
N ASN A 159 62.35 -3.17 45.14
CA ASN A 159 61.87 -3.09 46.51
C ASN A 159 61.77 -1.61 46.94
N PRO A 160 60.56 -1.02 47.00
CA PRO A 160 60.41 0.37 47.39
C PRO A 160 60.76 0.62 48.86
N ASP A 161 60.79 -0.44 49.68
CA ASP A 161 61.13 -0.38 51.11
C ASP A 161 62.62 -0.71 51.39
N HIS A 162 63.46 -0.73 50.35
CA HIS A 162 64.89 -1.03 50.50
C HIS A 162 65.62 0.10 51.24
N ASP A 163 66.35 -0.24 52.32
CA ASP A 163 67.06 0.73 53.14
C ASP A 163 68.36 1.17 52.47
N LEU A 164 68.25 2.19 51.62
CA LEU A 164 69.38 2.80 50.92
C LEU A 164 70.38 3.48 51.87
N VAL A 165 69.97 3.84 53.09
CA VAL A 165 70.86 4.48 54.07
C VAL A 165 71.78 3.44 54.70
N ALA A 166 71.27 2.25 54.99
CA ALA A 166 72.08 1.12 55.44
C ALA A 166 73.16 0.76 54.40
N ASP A 167 72.76 0.59 53.13
CA ASP A 167 73.69 0.29 52.04
C ASP A 167 74.81 1.33 51.91
N TYR A 168 74.46 2.63 51.99
CA TYR A 168 75.44 3.71 51.94
C TYR A 168 76.40 3.68 53.14
N THR A 169 75.88 3.35 54.32
CA THR A 169 76.66 3.29 55.56
C THR A 169 77.67 2.14 55.50
N ASP A 170 77.23 0.97 55.03
CA ASP A 170 78.08 -0.21 54.87
C ASP A 170 79.16 -0.02 53.80
N ALA A 171 78.84 0.65 52.68
CA ALA A 171 79.80 0.90 51.60
C ALA A 171 80.92 1.90 51.95
N LYS A 172 80.74 2.71 53.00
CA LYS A 172 81.72 3.71 53.47
C LYS A 172 82.76 3.14 54.45
N ALA A 173 82.42 2.04 55.14
CA ALA A 173 83.27 1.38 56.12
C ALA A 173 84.46 0.66 55.47
#